data_AF-A0A928A9W3-F1
#
_entry.id   AF-A0A928A9W3-F1
#
_cell.length_a   1.000
_cell.length_b   1.000
_cell.length_c   1.000
_cell.angle_alpha   90.00
_cell.angle_beta   90.00
_cell.angle_gamma   90.00
#
_symmetry.space_group_name_H-M   'P 1'
#
loop_
_entity.id
_entity.type
_entity.pdbx_description
1 polymer ?
#
loop_
_entity_poly.entity_id
_entity_poly.type
_entity_poly.pdbx_seq_one_letter_code
_entity_poly.pdbx_strand_id
1 'polypeptide(L)'
;MKKQIETIYSLILKDGLRQTKFKNSHLKPVSSAEEEGNKGAIFGFRTKANMVKARGVVLTSLEAVLENQDNFTHWTPNVYRYGTYSDDNRQFTKGHAEDNLRQINTLYIDFDITTSAEAMTSSDILTAAIDLGFMPTLILKSDKGYQAYFVLSEPAYVTAHSNFKVIKVAKAISQNLRQYFAQTLPVDLTCNHFGIARMPRIDNVEFFHQEYTYSFQEWLDWSMKQSELPFPSKKPNLTVITGTEGIKQIDEPWYQMLLNESNIRGAKALMGRNNVLFTLALANFSSGVSQGDCELVLTDFNGRLDEPLASSEVLKLITSAYSGKYEAASRDYITLLCRAWVNQKLKASDLFIKQRWYKFKKKRSERQKSHLYEWKEDVMAYLEGFYETQDPFIQTTKKAIREELHIPERSLDRVLKALKAEQKIFFTIKAGRSGGIRIASVKAIILSLIQVKKERQEAYFANIARFFEDSLNYTKTVIEGVKHELKHVKQLSLFEQDIG
;
A
#
# COMPACT_ATOMS: atom_id res chain seq x y z
N MET A 1 -24.85 -42.59 5.70
CA MET A 1 -25.30 -41.20 5.94
C MET A 1 -24.86 -40.66 7.30
N LYS A 2 -25.21 -41.26 8.45
CA LYS A 2 -24.75 -40.74 9.77
C LYS A 2 -23.22 -40.67 9.93
N LYS A 3 -22.52 -41.75 9.55
CA LYS A 3 -21.04 -41.81 9.50
C LYS A 3 -20.39 -40.79 8.54
N GLN A 4 -21.09 -40.41 7.47
CA GLN A 4 -20.62 -39.42 6.51
C GLN A 4 -20.67 -38.01 7.10
N ILE A 5 -21.74 -37.67 7.83
CA ILE A 5 -21.86 -36.38 8.53
C ILE A 5 -20.81 -36.24 9.64
N GLU A 6 -20.58 -37.29 10.44
CA GLU A 6 -19.51 -37.32 11.43
C GLU A 6 -18.13 -37.05 10.79
N THR A 7 -17.90 -37.64 9.61
CA THR A 7 -16.67 -37.43 8.83
C THR A 7 -16.57 -35.99 8.33
N ILE A 8 -17.67 -35.40 7.85
CA ILE A 8 -17.73 -34.00 7.40
C ILE A 8 -17.36 -33.05 8.54
N TYR A 9 -17.96 -33.20 9.73
CA TYR A 9 -17.64 -32.31 10.85
C TYR A 9 -16.20 -32.47 11.32
N SER A 10 -15.70 -33.70 11.39
CA SER A 10 -14.31 -33.97 11.75
C SER A 10 -13.34 -33.35 10.75
N LEU A 11 -13.65 -33.43 9.45
CA LEU A 11 -12.85 -32.85 8.37
C LEU A 11 -12.82 -31.31 8.43
N ILE A 12 -13.97 -30.68 8.68
CA ILE A 12 -14.11 -29.21 8.74
C ILE A 12 -13.50 -28.66 10.03
N LEU A 13 -13.79 -29.25 11.19
CA LEU A 13 -13.35 -28.73 12.49
C LEU A 13 -11.91 -29.11 12.83
N LYS A 14 -11.41 -30.21 12.24
CA LYS A 14 -10.04 -30.72 12.43
C LYS A 14 -9.74 -30.86 13.92
N ASP A 15 -8.63 -30.28 14.37
CA ASP A 15 -8.18 -30.26 15.76
C ASP A 15 -8.69 -29.05 16.56
N GLY A 16 -9.59 -28.22 16.00
CA GLY A 16 -9.91 -26.93 16.57
C GLY A 16 -10.78 -26.98 17.84
N LEU A 17 -11.56 -28.03 18.02
CA LEU A 17 -12.39 -28.28 19.20
C LEU A 17 -11.87 -29.46 20.02
N ARG A 18 -12.38 -29.61 21.25
CA ARG A 18 -12.20 -30.84 22.03
C ARG A 18 -12.98 -31.99 21.39
N GLN A 19 -12.58 -33.22 21.65
CA GLN A 19 -13.39 -34.38 21.21
C GLN A 19 -14.61 -34.53 22.11
N THR A 20 -14.41 -34.47 23.42
CA THR A 20 -15.48 -34.68 24.41
C THR A 20 -15.96 -33.38 25.07
N LYS A 21 -17.20 -33.39 25.57
CA LYS A 21 -17.77 -32.31 26.38
C LYS A 21 -17.10 -32.22 27.74
N PHE A 22 -16.88 -31.00 28.23
CA PHE A 22 -16.38 -30.77 29.59
C PHE A 22 -17.39 -31.19 30.69
N LYS A 23 -18.70 -31.12 30.42
CA LYS A 23 -19.76 -31.55 31.32
C LYS A 23 -20.73 -32.46 30.58
N ASN A 24 -21.27 -33.46 31.28
CA ASN A 24 -22.25 -34.41 30.75
C ASN A 24 -21.80 -35.11 29.46
N SER A 25 -20.52 -35.49 29.38
CA SER A 25 -20.03 -36.30 28.25
C SER A 25 -20.55 -37.73 28.34
N HIS A 26 -20.96 -38.26 27.19
CA HIS A 26 -21.33 -39.65 26.99
C HIS A 26 -20.15 -40.49 26.45
N LEU A 27 -19.01 -39.86 26.19
CA LEU A 27 -17.78 -40.49 25.70
C LEU A 27 -16.72 -40.51 26.82
N LYS A 28 -16.01 -41.62 26.96
CA LYS A 28 -14.86 -41.71 27.89
C LYS A 28 -13.57 -41.37 27.12
N PRO A 29 -12.78 -40.36 27.53
CA PRO A 29 -11.50 -40.08 26.88
C PRO A 29 -10.54 -41.26 27.08
N VAL A 30 -9.86 -41.66 26.01
CA VAL A 30 -8.91 -42.80 26.02
C VAL A 30 -7.60 -42.44 26.73
N SER A 31 -7.22 -41.16 26.73
CA SER A 31 -6.20 -40.60 27.61
C SER A 31 -6.48 -39.11 27.87
N SER A 32 -6.18 -38.61 29.08
CA SER A 32 -6.35 -37.19 29.43
C SER A 32 -5.30 -36.26 28.81
N ALA A 33 -4.19 -36.83 28.31
CA ALA A 33 -3.08 -36.08 27.71
C ALA A 33 -3.35 -35.65 26.26
N GLU A 34 -4.22 -36.36 25.51
CA GLU A 34 -4.56 -36.01 24.12
C GLU A 34 -5.51 -34.79 24.01
N GLU A 35 -6.16 -34.41 25.11
CA GLU A 35 -6.99 -33.20 25.20
C GLU A 35 -6.23 -31.98 25.75
N GLU A 36 -4.92 -32.12 26.06
CA GLU A 36 -4.10 -31.02 26.55
C GLU A 36 -3.81 -29.99 25.46
N GLY A 37 -4.38 -28.81 25.64
CA GLY A 37 -4.16 -27.65 24.80
C GLY A 37 -5.34 -26.69 24.91
N ASN A 38 -5.07 -25.40 24.77
CA ASN A 38 -6.16 -24.44 24.56
C ASN A 38 -6.90 -24.91 23.30
N LYS A 39 -8.20 -25.24 23.37
CA LYS A 39 -9.08 -25.49 22.21
C LYS A 39 -10.04 -24.32 22.03
N GLY A 40 -10.58 -24.17 20.83
CA GLY A 40 -11.43 -23.04 20.49
C GLY A 40 -12.91 -23.27 20.75
N ALA A 41 -13.72 -22.39 20.18
CA ALA A 41 -15.16 -22.48 20.17
C ALA A 41 -15.72 -22.16 18.78
N ILE A 42 -16.89 -22.72 18.50
CA ILE A 42 -17.73 -22.35 17.35
C ILE A 42 -19.12 -21.97 17.85
N PHE A 43 -19.94 -21.45 16.95
CA PHE A 43 -21.27 -20.95 17.25
C PHE A 43 -22.29 -21.67 16.39
N GLY A 44 -23.37 -22.16 17.00
CA GLY A 44 -24.48 -22.84 16.33
C GLY A 44 -25.80 -22.10 16.52
N PHE A 45 -26.64 -22.08 15.49
CA PHE A 45 -27.91 -21.37 15.45
C PHE A 45 -29.02 -22.28 14.91
N ARG A 46 -30.13 -22.34 15.65
CA ARG A 46 -31.26 -23.23 15.31
C ARG A 46 -32.04 -22.76 14.08
N THR A 47 -32.19 -21.46 13.91
CA THR A 47 -32.94 -20.88 12.78
C THR A 47 -32.27 -19.61 12.25
N LYS A 48 -32.60 -19.21 11.02
CA LYS A 48 -32.14 -17.94 10.43
C LYS A 48 -32.57 -16.73 11.27
N ALA A 49 -33.80 -16.75 11.81
CA ALA A 49 -34.31 -15.66 12.66
C ALA A 49 -33.51 -15.52 13.97
N ASN A 50 -33.14 -16.65 14.58
CA ASN A 50 -32.29 -16.66 15.78
C ASN A 50 -30.87 -16.19 15.46
N MET A 51 -30.31 -16.61 14.33
CA MET A 51 -29.01 -16.15 13.84
C MET A 51 -28.96 -14.63 13.66
N VAL A 52 -29.96 -14.02 13.02
CA VAL A 52 -30.03 -12.55 12.82
C VAL A 52 -30.05 -11.80 14.15
N LYS A 53 -30.66 -12.39 15.19
CA LYS A 53 -30.70 -11.83 16.55
C LYS A 53 -29.50 -12.24 17.40
N ALA A 54 -28.48 -12.90 16.84
CA ALA A 54 -27.36 -13.51 17.54
C ALA A 54 -27.74 -14.51 18.65
N ARG A 55 -28.97 -15.04 18.63
CA ARG A 55 -29.48 -15.99 19.62
C ARG A 55 -29.01 -17.40 19.25
N GLY A 56 -28.07 -17.96 19.98
CA GLY A 56 -27.38 -19.18 19.57
C GLY A 56 -26.78 -19.96 20.72
N VAL A 57 -25.93 -20.93 20.39
CA VAL A 57 -25.22 -21.77 21.36
C VAL A 57 -23.73 -21.77 21.02
N VAL A 58 -22.89 -21.58 22.03
CA VAL A 58 -21.43 -21.76 21.95
C VAL A 58 -21.10 -23.23 22.13
N LEU A 59 -20.39 -23.82 21.17
CA LEU A 59 -19.97 -25.22 21.17
C LEU A 59 -18.44 -25.31 21.25
N THR A 60 -17.93 -26.13 22.17
CA THR A 60 -16.49 -26.27 22.44
C THR A 60 -15.95 -27.69 22.23
N SER A 61 -16.82 -28.62 21.80
CA SER A 61 -16.46 -30.02 21.55
C SER A 61 -17.18 -30.56 20.33
N LEU A 62 -16.56 -31.52 19.64
CA LEU A 62 -17.16 -32.25 18.52
C LEU A 62 -18.38 -33.06 18.97
N GLU A 63 -18.32 -33.67 20.15
CA GLU A 63 -19.48 -34.37 20.77
C GLU A 63 -20.72 -33.46 20.85
N ALA A 64 -20.56 -32.22 21.32
CA ALA A 64 -21.68 -31.28 21.40
C ALA A 64 -22.24 -30.89 20.02
N VAL A 65 -21.39 -30.84 18.99
CA VAL A 65 -21.81 -30.57 17.61
C VAL A 65 -22.65 -31.74 17.10
N LEU A 66 -22.19 -32.97 17.29
CA LEU A 66 -22.88 -34.18 16.84
C LEU A 66 -24.23 -34.38 17.52
N GLU A 67 -24.33 -34.11 18.83
CA GLU A 67 -25.59 -34.20 19.57
C GLU A 67 -26.65 -33.22 19.09
N ASN A 68 -26.22 -32.08 18.56
CA ASN A 68 -27.11 -31.00 18.14
C ASN A 68 -27.18 -30.84 16.62
N GLN A 69 -26.62 -31.79 15.85
CA GLN A 69 -26.48 -31.66 14.40
C GLN A 69 -27.82 -31.45 13.68
N ASP A 70 -28.87 -32.13 14.13
CA ASP A 70 -30.20 -32.07 13.52
C ASP A 70 -31.00 -30.84 13.97
N ASN A 71 -30.52 -30.13 15.01
CA ASN A 71 -31.20 -28.97 15.60
C ASN A 71 -30.67 -27.63 15.07
N PHE A 72 -29.50 -27.62 14.42
CA PHE A 72 -28.86 -26.40 13.94
C PHE A 72 -28.97 -26.27 12.41
N THR A 73 -29.29 -25.05 11.97
CA THR A 73 -29.37 -24.72 10.55
C THR A 73 -28.18 -23.90 10.07
N HIS A 74 -27.53 -23.17 10.99
CA HIS A 74 -26.38 -22.32 10.70
C HIS A 74 -25.32 -22.49 11.77
N TRP A 75 -24.06 -22.34 11.38
CA TRP A 75 -22.92 -22.50 12.27
C TRP A 75 -21.69 -21.72 11.77
N THR A 76 -20.64 -21.65 12.59
CA THR A 76 -19.35 -21.15 12.12
C THR A 76 -18.40 -22.33 11.83
N PRO A 77 -18.00 -22.57 10.57
CA PRO A 77 -17.11 -23.68 10.23
C PRO A 77 -15.65 -23.44 10.65
N ASN A 78 -15.29 -22.17 10.83
CA ASN A 78 -14.00 -21.75 11.35
C ASN A 78 -14.05 -21.57 12.86
N VAL A 79 -12.90 -21.77 13.52
CA VAL A 79 -12.82 -21.86 14.98
C VAL A 79 -12.28 -20.56 15.57
N TYR A 80 -12.92 -20.10 16.65
CA TYR A 80 -12.57 -18.89 17.38
C TYR A 80 -11.83 -19.23 18.67
N ARG A 81 -11.07 -18.28 19.23
CA ARG A 81 -10.29 -18.53 20.46
C ARG A 81 -11.18 -18.75 21.68
N TYR A 82 -12.29 -18.02 21.74
CA TYR A 82 -13.31 -18.16 22.78
C TYR A 82 -14.70 -17.90 22.23
N GLY A 83 -15.73 -18.36 22.94
CA GLY A 83 -17.11 -17.96 22.72
C GLY A 83 -17.76 -17.64 24.05
N THR A 84 -18.58 -16.58 24.09
CA THR A 84 -19.25 -16.11 25.29
C THR A 84 -20.68 -15.65 24.97
N TYR A 85 -21.39 -15.14 25.96
CA TYR A 85 -22.72 -14.57 25.82
C TYR A 85 -22.72 -13.12 26.30
N SER A 86 -23.56 -12.28 25.71
CA SER A 86 -23.73 -10.89 26.16
C SER A 86 -24.69 -10.76 27.34
N ASP A 87 -25.47 -11.81 27.64
CA ASP A 87 -26.47 -11.86 28.69
C ASP A 87 -26.19 -13.00 29.68
N ASP A 88 -26.61 -12.80 30.93
CA ASP A 88 -26.45 -13.79 32.00
C ASP A 88 -27.26 -15.07 31.74
N ASN A 89 -28.37 -14.94 31.02
CA ASN A 89 -29.22 -16.07 30.61
C ASN A 89 -28.62 -16.87 29.44
N ARG A 90 -27.45 -16.50 28.93
CA ARG A 90 -26.70 -17.19 27.88
C ARG A 90 -27.52 -17.45 26.61
N GLN A 91 -28.29 -16.45 26.18
CA GLN A 91 -29.10 -16.54 24.97
C GLN A 91 -28.40 -15.95 23.75
N PHE A 92 -27.67 -14.86 23.93
CA PHE A 92 -27.09 -14.05 22.86
C PHE A 92 -25.59 -14.27 22.77
N THR A 93 -25.18 -14.96 21.71
CA THR A 93 -23.77 -15.33 21.50
C THR A 93 -22.91 -14.12 21.13
N LYS A 94 -21.67 -14.11 21.62
CA LYS A 94 -20.64 -13.10 21.35
C LYS A 94 -19.28 -13.77 21.17
N GLY A 95 -18.44 -13.21 20.30
CA GLY A 95 -17.08 -13.68 20.06
C GLY A 95 -16.83 -14.32 18.69
N HIS A 96 -17.82 -14.36 17.79
CA HIS A 96 -17.62 -14.79 16.39
C HIS A 96 -17.10 -13.65 15.49
N ALA A 97 -16.26 -12.76 16.04
CA ALA A 97 -15.62 -11.68 15.30
C ALA A 97 -14.25 -12.14 14.75
N GLU A 98 -13.83 -11.55 13.63
CA GLU A 98 -12.63 -11.99 12.90
C GLU A 98 -11.33 -11.82 13.71
N ASP A 99 -11.25 -10.80 14.54
CA ASP A 99 -10.13 -10.57 15.46
C ASP A 99 -9.98 -11.72 16.48
N ASN A 100 -11.07 -12.43 16.77
CA ASN A 100 -11.11 -13.61 17.62
C ASN A 100 -10.93 -14.94 16.86
N LEU A 101 -10.75 -14.92 15.53
CA LEU A 101 -10.44 -16.15 14.78
C LEU A 101 -9.16 -16.77 15.30
N ARG A 102 -9.21 -18.07 15.56
CA ARG A 102 -8.07 -18.88 16.00
C ARG A 102 -7.44 -19.61 14.83
N GLN A 103 -8.27 -20.24 14.01
CA GLN A 103 -7.83 -20.99 12.83
C GLN A 103 -8.91 -20.92 11.77
N ILE A 104 -8.47 -20.76 10.53
CA ILE A 104 -9.30 -20.84 9.34
C ILE A 104 -9.13 -22.26 8.83
N ASN A 105 -10.20 -23.03 8.82
CA ASN A 105 -10.23 -24.40 8.32
C ASN A 105 -10.90 -24.48 6.95
N THR A 106 -11.75 -23.51 6.63
CA THR A 106 -12.61 -23.58 5.44
C THR A 106 -12.89 -22.20 4.88
N LEU A 107 -12.81 -22.12 3.55
CA LEU A 107 -13.36 -21.02 2.75
C LEU A 107 -14.71 -21.47 2.20
N TYR A 108 -15.68 -20.57 2.13
CA TYR A 108 -16.99 -20.90 1.57
C TYR A 108 -17.55 -19.79 0.70
N ILE A 109 -18.40 -20.20 -0.24
CA ILE A 109 -19.09 -19.33 -1.20
C ILE A 109 -20.59 -19.57 -1.03
N ASP A 110 -21.35 -18.47 -0.89
CA ASP A 110 -22.81 -18.51 -0.88
C ASP A 110 -23.32 -18.15 -2.28
N PHE A 111 -24.16 -19.01 -2.83
CA PHE A 111 -24.79 -18.87 -4.13
C PHE A 111 -26.28 -18.63 -3.90
N ASP A 112 -26.76 -17.44 -4.26
CA ASP A 112 -28.14 -17.01 -4.03
C ASP A 112 -28.88 -16.97 -5.37
N ILE A 113 -29.86 -17.87 -5.53
CA ILE A 113 -30.76 -17.92 -6.69
C ILE A 113 -31.96 -17.04 -6.36
N THR A 114 -32.06 -15.91 -7.06
CA THR A 114 -33.13 -14.93 -6.81
C THR A 114 -34.22 -14.97 -7.87
N THR A 115 -33.88 -15.38 -9.10
CA THR A 115 -34.82 -15.49 -10.21
C THR A 115 -34.72 -16.85 -10.90
N SER A 116 -35.80 -17.26 -11.59
CA SER A 116 -35.80 -18.50 -12.38
C SER A 116 -34.78 -18.48 -13.53
N ALA A 117 -34.34 -17.29 -13.98
CA ALA A 117 -33.29 -17.13 -14.98
C ALA A 117 -31.89 -17.39 -14.42
N GLU A 118 -31.72 -17.34 -13.09
CA GLU A 118 -30.50 -17.66 -12.35
C GLU A 118 -30.50 -19.12 -11.85
N ALA A 119 -31.39 -19.96 -12.38
CA ALA A 119 -31.50 -21.35 -11.97
C ALA A 119 -30.15 -22.05 -12.18
N MET A 120 -29.57 -22.52 -11.07
CA MET A 120 -28.35 -23.31 -11.06
C MET A 120 -28.56 -24.61 -10.29
N THR A 121 -27.69 -25.56 -10.57
CA THR A 121 -27.58 -26.85 -9.91
C THR A 121 -26.21 -26.99 -9.24
N SER A 122 -26.06 -27.99 -8.38
CA SER A 122 -24.74 -28.36 -7.84
C SER A 122 -23.75 -28.74 -8.95
N SER A 123 -24.22 -29.29 -10.08
CA SER A 123 -23.38 -29.62 -11.25
C SER A 123 -22.78 -28.39 -11.92
N ASP A 124 -23.48 -27.26 -11.94
CA ASP A 124 -22.95 -26.01 -12.52
C ASP A 124 -21.79 -25.48 -11.68
N ILE A 125 -21.91 -25.58 -10.35
CA ILE A 125 -20.82 -25.26 -9.40
C ILE A 125 -19.61 -26.17 -9.63
N LEU A 126 -19.84 -27.49 -9.80
CA LEU A 126 -18.77 -28.44 -10.07
C LEU A 126 -18.09 -28.18 -11.42
N THR A 127 -18.85 -27.80 -12.44
CA THR A 127 -18.31 -27.48 -13.78
C THR A 127 -17.41 -26.26 -13.73
N ALA A 128 -17.86 -25.17 -13.09
CA ALA A 128 -17.02 -24.00 -12.89
C ALA A 128 -15.78 -24.30 -12.02
N ALA A 129 -15.89 -25.23 -11.07
CA ALA A 129 -14.78 -25.64 -10.23
C ALA A 129 -13.72 -26.49 -10.97
N ILE A 130 -14.10 -27.20 -12.03
CA ILE A 130 -13.15 -27.93 -12.90
C ILE A 130 -12.21 -26.94 -13.59
N ASP A 131 -12.78 -25.87 -14.18
CA ASP A 131 -11.99 -24.83 -14.84
C ASP A 131 -11.12 -24.03 -13.87
N LEU A 132 -11.58 -23.88 -12.62
CA LEU A 132 -10.83 -23.29 -11.53
C LEU A 132 -9.59 -24.11 -11.16
N GLY A 133 -9.65 -25.43 -11.33
CA GLY A 133 -8.65 -26.40 -10.88
C GLY A 133 -8.75 -26.77 -9.39
N PHE A 134 -9.77 -26.26 -8.68
CA PHE A 134 -10.03 -26.55 -7.27
C PHE A 134 -11.49 -26.96 -7.08
N MET A 135 -11.72 -28.22 -6.76
CA MET A 135 -13.05 -28.77 -6.54
C MET A 135 -13.56 -28.44 -5.13
N PRO A 136 -14.85 -28.13 -4.92
CA PRO A 136 -15.39 -27.97 -3.59
C PRO A 136 -15.34 -29.30 -2.83
N THR A 137 -15.00 -29.26 -1.54
CA THR A 137 -15.05 -30.44 -0.66
C THR A 137 -16.50 -30.87 -0.41
N LEU A 138 -17.40 -29.89 -0.31
CA LEU A 138 -18.79 -30.08 0.08
C LEU A 138 -19.68 -29.02 -0.58
N ILE A 139 -20.84 -29.42 -1.11
CA ILE A 139 -21.88 -28.51 -1.57
C ILE A 139 -23.15 -28.78 -0.77
N LEU A 140 -23.68 -27.72 -0.16
CA LEU A 140 -24.90 -27.75 0.61
C LEU A 140 -26.02 -27.04 -0.15
N LYS A 141 -27.22 -27.62 -0.14
CA LYS A 141 -28.44 -26.95 -0.58
C LYS A 141 -28.96 -26.01 0.51
N SER A 142 -29.36 -24.82 0.09
CA SER A 142 -30.03 -23.83 0.92
C SER A 142 -31.46 -23.60 0.41
N ASP A 143 -32.28 -22.89 1.18
CA ASP A 143 -33.66 -22.59 0.80
C ASP A 143 -33.76 -21.82 -0.54
N LYS A 144 -32.70 -21.11 -0.92
CA LYS A 144 -32.66 -20.22 -2.09
C LYS A 144 -31.37 -20.33 -2.89
N GLY A 145 -30.71 -21.49 -2.88
CA GLY A 145 -29.48 -21.70 -3.64
C GLY A 145 -28.59 -22.74 -3.01
N TYR A 146 -27.28 -22.47 -3.00
CA TYR A 146 -26.27 -23.43 -2.56
C TYR A 146 -25.15 -22.75 -1.78
N GLN A 147 -24.42 -23.54 -1.00
CA GLN A 147 -23.21 -23.09 -0.36
C GLN A 147 -22.10 -24.11 -0.60
N ALA A 148 -21.01 -23.68 -1.24
CA ALA A 148 -19.86 -24.52 -1.51
C ALA A 148 -18.76 -24.27 -0.47
N TYR A 149 -18.20 -25.36 0.04
CA TYR A 149 -17.15 -25.40 1.06
C TYR A 149 -15.87 -25.90 0.42
N PHE A 150 -14.78 -25.15 0.65
CA PHE A 150 -13.42 -25.50 0.27
C PHE A 150 -12.62 -25.66 1.57
N VAL A 151 -12.55 -26.89 2.06
CA VAL A 151 -11.88 -27.23 3.31
C VAL A 151 -10.38 -27.29 3.04
N LEU A 152 -9.60 -26.61 3.88
CA LEU A 152 -8.15 -26.66 3.79
C LEU A 152 -7.65 -28.06 4.19
N SER A 153 -6.54 -28.53 3.63
CA SER A 153 -5.94 -29.80 4.07
C SER A 153 -5.46 -29.68 5.53
N GLU A 154 -4.84 -28.55 5.86
CA GLU A 154 -4.39 -28.18 7.22
C GLU A 154 -5.00 -26.84 7.68
N PRO A 155 -5.22 -26.63 9.00
CA PRO A 155 -5.69 -25.35 9.53
C PRO A 155 -4.71 -24.20 9.28
N ALA A 156 -5.20 -23.06 8.81
CA ALA A 156 -4.43 -21.83 8.78
C ALA A 156 -4.58 -21.09 10.13
N TYR A 157 -3.60 -21.24 11.02
CA TYR A 157 -3.64 -20.65 12.36
C TYR A 157 -3.43 -19.13 12.34
N VAL A 158 -4.22 -18.42 13.15
CA VAL A 158 -4.18 -16.97 13.31
C VAL A 158 -3.39 -16.61 14.56
N THR A 159 -2.18 -16.08 14.36
CA THR A 159 -1.28 -15.69 15.45
C THR A 159 -1.14 -14.17 15.58
N ALA A 160 -1.15 -13.69 16.83
CA ALA A 160 -0.86 -12.28 17.12
C ALA A 160 0.57 -11.90 16.71
N HIS A 161 1.53 -12.83 16.82
CA HIS A 161 2.93 -12.65 16.39
C HIS A 161 3.07 -12.24 14.91
N SER A 162 2.16 -12.71 14.05
CA SER A 162 2.15 -12.33 12.64
C SER A 162 1.36 -11.05 12.35
N ASN A 163 0.86 -10.35 13.38
CA ASN A 163 -0.12 -9.26 13.27
C ASN A 163 -1.34 -9.65 12.41
N PHE A 164 -1.88 -10.85 12.65
CA PHE A 164 -3.09 -11.36 11.99
C PHE A 164 -3.01 -11.38 10.45
N LYS A 165 -1.80 -11.41 9.86
CA LYS A 165 -1.59 -11.39 8.40
C LYS A 165 -2.36 -12.49 7.68
N VAL A 166 -2.44 -13.67 8.28
CA VAL A 166 -3.16 -14.83 7.72
C VAL A 166 -4.61 -14.48 7.41
N ILE A 167 -5.30 -13.69 8.25
CA ILE A 167 -6.67 -13.26 7.99
C ILE A 167 -6.73 -12.41 6.71
N LYS A 168 -5.83 -11.43 6.57
CA LYS A 168 -5.79 -10.54 5.39
C LYS A 168 -5.56 -11.34 4.11
N VAL A 169 -4.62 -12.29 4.15
CA VAL A 169 -4.33 -13.16 3.01
C VAL A 169 -5.52 -14.06 2.68
N ALA A 170 -6.11 -14.71 3.68
CA ALA A 170 -7.26 -15.59 3.50
C ALA A 170 -8.49 -14.84 2.96
N LYS A 171 -8.71 -13.58 3.37
CA LYS A 171 -9.77 -12.74 2.80
C LYS A 171 -9.54 -12.46 1.33
N ALA A 172 -8.30 -12.14 0.95
CA ALA A 172 -7.96 -11.91 -0.46
C ALA A 172 -8.19 -13.17 -1.30
N ILE A 173 -7.80 -14.35 -0.79
CA ILE A 173 -8.12 -15.64 -1.43
C ILE A 173 -9.64 -15.82 -1.55
N SER A 174 -10.39 -15.65 -0.47
CA SER A 174 -11.86 -15.78 -0.47
C SER A 174 -12.52 -14.82 -1.45
N GLN A 175 -12.02 -13.59 -1.55
CA GLN A 175 -12.54 -12.56 -2.46
C GLN A 175 -12.27 -12.94 -3.92
N ASN A 176 -11.04 -13.34 -4.25
CA ASN A 176 -10.69 -13.79 -5.60
C ASN A 176 -11.50 -15.03 -6.00
N LEU A 177 -11.71 -15.96 -5.07
CA LEU A 177 -12.53 -17.14 -5.27
C LEU A 177 -13.98 -16.76 -5.61
N ARG A 178 -14.59 -15.86 -4.83
CA ARG A 178 -15.95 -15.37 -5.10
C ARG A 178 -16.04 -14.62 -6.42
N GLN A 179 -15.06 -13.78 -6.74
CA GLN A 179 -15.01 -13.05 -8.00
C GLN A 179 -14.89 -13.97 -9.21
N TYR A 180 -14.12 -15.07 -9.09
CA TYR A 180 -14.02 -16.07 -10.14
C TYR A 180 -15.39 -16.70 -10.44
N PHE A 181 -16.06 -17.24 -9.41
CA PHE A 181 -17.38 -17.86 -9.60
C PHE A 181 -18.46 -16.85 -10.00
N ALA A 182 -18.37 -15.59 -9.56
CA ALA A 182 -19.30 -14.52 -9.93
C ALA A 182 -19.28 -14.16 -11.43
N GLN A 183 -18.31 -14.64 -12.20
CA GLN A 183 -18.27 -14.42 -13.65
C GLN A 183 -19.39 -15.17 -14.38
N THR A 184 -19.81 -16.32 -13.85
CA THR A 184 -20.78 -17.21 -14.51
C THR A 184 -21.94 -17.62 -13.60
N LEU A 185 -21.79 -17.53 -12.27
CA LEU A 185 -22.78 -17.97 -11.29
C LEU A 185 -23.21 -16.82 -10.35
N PRO A 186 -24.44 -16.84 -9.80
CA PRO A 186 -24.94 -15.77 -8.92
C PRO A 186 -24.41 -15.94 -7.49
N VAL A 187 -23.21 -15.40 -7.25
CA VAL A 187 -22.51 -15.41 -5.96
C VAL A 187 -22.88 -14.19 -5.12
N ASP A 188 -23.17 -14.38 -3.83
CA ASP A 188 -23.29 -13.27 -2.88
C ASP A 188 -21.90 -12.74 -2.49
N LEU A 189 -21.47 -11.67 -3.16
CA LEU A 189 -20.20 -10.97 -2.90
C LEU A 189 -20.19 -10.20 -1.56
N THR A 190 -21.34 -10.05 -0.91
CA THR A 190 -21.54 -9.22 0.28
C THR A 190 -21.39 -10.02 1.59
N CYS A 191 -21.49 -11.34 1.48
CA CYS A 191 -21.39 -12.26 2.61
C CYS A 191 -20.06 -12.12 3.37
N ASN A 192 -20.06 -12.38 4.69
CA ASN A 192 -18.82 -12.41 5.45
C ASN A 192 -17.90 -13.55 4.97
N HIS A 193 -16.58 -13.35 4.96
CA HIS A 193 -15.59 -14.35 4.49
C HIS A 193 -15.45 -15.56 5.41
N PHE A 194 -15.57 -15.37 6.72
CA PHE A 194 -15.31 -16.40 7.75
C PHE A 194 -16.44 -16.49 8.79
N GLY A 195 -17.60 -15.93 8.46
CA GLY A 195 -18.71 -15.77 9.38
C GLY A 195 -19.56 -17.02 9.50
N ILE A 196 -20.86 -16.78 9.66
CA ILE A 196 -21.84 -17.84 9.84
C ILE A 196 -22.22 -18.41 8.47
N ALA A 197 -22.24 -19.73 8.38
CA ALA A 197 -22.49 -20.52 7.18
C ALA A 197 -23.60 -21.55 7.46
N ARG A 198 -24.12 -22.23 6.44
CA ARG A 198 -25.14 -23.28 6.57
C ARG A 198 -24.54 -24.55 7.18
N MET A 199 -25.19 -25.12 8.17
CA MET A 199 -24.68 -26.35 8.78
C MET A 199 -24.94 -27.55 7.85
N PRO A 200 -23.92 -28.41 7.59
CA PRO A 200 -24.12 -29.68 6.90
C PRO A 200 -25.10 -30.56 7.66
N ARG A 201 -26.06 -31.17 6.98
CA ARG A 201 -27.04 -32.13 7.53
C ARG A 201 -27.36 -33.18 6.47
N ILE A 202 -27.92 -34.31 6.91
CA ILE A 202 -28.23 -35.42 6.00
C ILE A 202 -29.15 -34.99 4.85
N ASP A 203 -30.08 -34.05 5.10
CA ASP A 203 -31.08 -33.58 4.14
C ASP A 203 -30.56 -32.57 3.12
N ASN A 204 -29.44 -31.90 3.37
CA ASN A 204 -28.98 -30.77 2.55
C ASN A 204 -27.61 -30.95 1.90
N VAL A 205 -26.93 -32.08 2.12
CA VAL A 205 -25.67 -32.39 1.45
C VAL A 205 -25.94 -32.90 0.05
N GLU A 206 -25.58 -32.11 -0.97
CA GLU A 206 -25.74 -32.46 -2.39
C GLU A 206 -24.48 -33.11 -2.97
N PHE A 207 -23.31 -32.72 -2.46
CA PHE A 207 -22.02 -33.23 -2.91
C PHE A 207 -21.03 -33.27 -1.75
N PHE A 208 -20.26 -34.36 -1.64
CA PHE A 208 -19.18 -34.47 -0.66
C PHE A 208 -18.07 -35.39 -1.16
N HIS A 209 -16.84 -34.88 -1.19
CA HIS A 209 -15.64 -35.67 -1.45
C HIS A 209 -14.53 -35.26 -0.47
N GLN A 210 -14.14 -36.20 0.40
CA GLN A 210 -13.17 -35.95 1.47
C GLN A 210 -11.78 -35.58 0.96
N GLU A 211 -11.39 -36.05 -0.22
CA GLU A 211 -10.06 -35.83 -0.79
C GLU A 211 -9.90 -34.45 -1.43
N TYR A 212 -11.01 -33.75 -1.72
CA TYR A 212 -10.99 -32.41 -2.30
C TYR A 212 -10.69 -31.37 -1.23
N THR A 213 -9.47 -31.44 -0.71
CA THR A 213 -8.91 -30.49 0.25
C THR A 213 -7.56 -30.02 -0.27
N TYR A 214 -7.25 -28.76 0.00
CA TYR A 214 -6.06 -28.11 -0.56
C TYR A 214 -5.34 -27.34 0.53
N SER A 215 -4.02 -27.26 0.44
CA SER A 215 -3.22 -26.50 1.38
C SER A 215 -3.49 -25.00 1.24
N PHE A 216 -3.22 -24.26 2.31
CA PHE A 216 -3.29 -22.80 2.28
C PHE A 216 -2.31 -22.21 1.24
N GLN A 217 -1.18 -22.87 1.00
CA GLN A 217 -0.18 -22.43 0.03
C GLN A 217 -0.69 -22.57 -1.41
N GLU A 218 -1.34 -23.68 -1.76
CA GLU A 218 -1.94 -23.85 -3.11
C GLU A 218 -2.98 -22.76 -3.41
N TRP A 219 -3.83 -22.46 -2.43
CA TRP A 219 -4.81 -21.37 -2.54
C TRP A 219 -4.14 -20.00 -2.69
N LEU A 220 -3.06 -19.75 -1.95
CA LEU A 220 -2.29 -18.52 -2.06
C LEU A 220 -1.65 -18.38 -3.45
N ASP A 221 -1.01 -19.44 -3.94
CA ASP A 221 -0.34 -19.46 -5.25
C ASP A 221 -1.33 -19.27 -6.39
N TRP A 222 -2.50 -19.90 -6.31
CA TRP A 222 -3.59 -19.67 -7.25
C TRP A 222 -4.09 -18.22 -7.19
N SER A 223 -4.36 -17.71 -5.99
CA SER A 223 -4.89 -16.35 -5.80
C SER A 223 -3.93 -15.28 -6.32
N MET A 224 -2.62 -15.48 -6.15
CA MET A 224 -1.58 -14.61 -6.72
C MET A 224 -1.57 -14.58 -8.26
N LYS A 225 -2.06 -15.62 -8.94
CA LYS A 225 -2.18 -15.64 -10.40
C LYS A 225 -3.43 -14.93 -10.91
N GLN A 226 -4.52 -14.97 -10.14
CA GLN A 226 -5.80 -14.37 -10.53
C GLN A 226 -5.82 -12.85 -10.46
N SER A 227 -4.88 -12.28 -9.70
CA SER A 227 -4.94 -10.88 -9.32
C SER A 227 -3.57 -10.23 -9.46
N GLU A 228 -3.56 -8.99 -9.94
CA GLU A 228 -2.51 -8.04 -9.61
C GLU A 228 -2.62 -7.65 -8.12
N LEU A 229 -2.72 -8.63 -7.21
CA LEU A 229 -2.87 -8.34 -5.79
C LEU A 229 -1.64 -7.52 -5.35
N PRO A 230 -1.85 -6.46 -4.55
CA PRO A 230 -0.78 -5.68 -3.94
C PRO A 230 -0.22 -6.48 -2.75
N PHE A 231 0.20 -7.72 -2.97
CA PHE A 231 1.20 -8.28 -2.09
C PHE A 231 2.42 -7.37 -2.22
N PRO A 232 3.06 -6.96 -1.13
CA PRO A 232 4.22 -6.09 -1.19
C PRO A 232 5.35 -6.86 -1.88
N SER A 233 5.36 -6.80 -3.22
CA SER A 233 6.44 -7.26 -4.08
C SER A 233 7.64 -6.38 -3.76
N LYS A 234 8.39 -6.81 -2.73
CA LYS A 234 9.37 -6.01 -1.98
C LYS A 234 8.70 -4.81 -1.33
N LYS A 235 8.82 -4.64 -0.01
CA LYS A 235 8.64 -3.30 0.57
C LYS A 235 9.62 -2.40 -0.19
N PRO A 236 9.17 -1.44 -1.02
CA PRO A 236 10.09 -0.39 -1.39
C PRO A 236 10.46 0.29 -0.07
N ASN A 237 11.74 0.61 0.14
CA ASN A 237 12.20 1.33 1.34
C ASN A 237 11.61 2.75 1.35
N LEU A 238 10.30 2.85 1.56
CA LEU A 238 9.48 4.05 1.52
C LEU A 238 8.92 4.27 2.92
N THR A 239 9.12 5.47 3.40
CA THR A 239 8.55 5.96 4.66
C THR A 239 7.55 7.04 4.30
N VAL A 240 6.33 6.90 4.81
CA VAL A 240 5.34 7.99 4.76
C VAL A 240 5.88 9.12 5.63
N ILE A 241 5.97 10.33 5.09
CA ILE A 241 6.33 11.50 5.89
C ILE A 241 5.10 11.84 6.73
N THR A 242 5.25 11.85 8.05
CA THR A 242 4.22 12.31 8.97
C THR A 242 3.76 13.72 8.57
N GLY A 243 2.47 13.90 8.30
CA GLY A 243 1.87 15.19 7.92
C GLY A 243 1.57 15.39 6.44
N THR A 244 1.98 14.48 5.54
CA THR A 244 1.34 14.41 4.21
C THR A 244 0.10 13.55 4.34
N GLU A 245 -1.04 14.18 4.62
CA GLU A 245 -2.35 13.53 4.52
C GLU A 245 -2.44 12.94 3.10
N GLY A 246 -2.56 11.61 3.00
CA GLY A 246 -2.96 11.01 1.74
C GLY A 246 -4.32 11.60 1.32
N ILE A 247 -4.67 11.42 0.04
CA ILE A 247 -6.00 11.81 -0.45
C ILE A 247 -7.05 11.18 0.47
N LYS A 248 -7.92 12.01 1.05
CA LYS A 248 -8.96 11.57 1.96
C LYS A 248 -10.01 10.78 1.20
N GLN A 249 -10.67 9.83 1.84
CA GLN A 249 -11.71 9.04 1.16
C GLN A 249 -12.88 9.91 0.69
N ILE A 250 -13.19 10.99 1.41
CA ILE A 250 -14.21 11.97 1.00
C ILE A 250 -13.82 12.79 -0.25
N ASP A 251 -12.52 12.85 -0.57
CA ASP A 251 -11.99 13.55 -1.75
C ASP A 251 -11.89 12.60 -2.97
N GLU A 252 -12.11 11.29 -2.78
CA GLU A 252 -12.12 10.34 -3.90
C GLU A 252 -13.43 10.46 -4.71
N PRO A 253 -13.39 10.32 -6.06
CA PRO A 253 -14.55 10.51 -6.93
C PRO A 253 -15.78 9.69 -6.54
N TRP A 254 -15.57 8.45 -6.10
CA TRP A 254 -16.65 7.54 -5.71
C TRP A 254 -17.55 8.12 -4.61
N TYR A 255 -17.01 8.94 -3.70
CA TYR A 255 -17.75 9.48 -2.56
C TYR A 255 -18.88 10.39 -3.02
N GLN A 256 -18.55 11.34 -3.90
CA GLN A 256 -19.55 12.24 -4.51
C GLN A 256 -20.49 11.49 -5.46
N MET A 257 -20.01 10.47 -6.17
CA MET A 257 -20.87 9.66 -7.02
C MET A 257 -22.00 9.01 -6.21
N LEU A 258 -21.69 8.38 -5.06
CA LEU A 258 -22.73 7.77 -4.21
C LEU A 258 -23.61 8.81 -3.51
N LEU A 259 -23.07 9.94 -3.07
CA LEU A 259 -23.79 10.98 -2.34
C LEU A 259 -24.82 11.73 -3.21
N ASN A 260 -24.69 11.63 -4.53
CA ASN A 260 -25.60 12.22 -5.51
C ASN A 260 -26.70 11.26 -5.99
N GLU A 261 -26.66 9.98 -5.63
CA GLU A 261 -27.70 9.02 -6.00
C GLU A 261 -28.89 9.05 -5.04
N SER A 262 -30.11 9.17 -5.59
CA SER A 262 -31.36 9.16 -4.80
C SER A 262 -32.12 7.83 -4.88
N ASN A 263 -31.91 7.05 -5.95
CA ASN A 263 -32.67 5.84 -6.27
C ASN A 263 -32.19 4.57 -5.54
N ILE A 264 -31.41 4.72 -4.46
CA ILE A 264 -30.83 3.60 -3.72
C ILE A 264 -31.91 2.91 -2.90
N ARG A 265 -32.20 1.64 -3.24
CA ARG A 265 -33.26 0.84 -2.60
C ARG A 265 -32.72 -0.37 -1.86
N GLY A 266 -33.43 -0.78 -0.83
CA GLY A 266 -33.14 -2.04 -0.14
C GLY A 266 -33.87 -3.17 -0.83
N ALA A 267 -33.18 -3.95 -1.68
CA ALA A 267 -33.72 -5.16 -2.26
C ALA A 267 -32.92 -6.39 -1.80
N LYS A 268 -33.56 -7.55 -1.76
CA LYS A 268 -32.88 -8.81 -1.41
C LYS A 268 -31.80 -9.10 -2.47
N ALA A 269 -30.58 -9.40 -2.04
CA ALA A 269 -29.36 -9.57 -2.86
C ALA A 269 -28.71 -8.30 -3.44
N LEU A 270 -29.26 -7.11 -3.20
CA LEU A 270 -28.62 -5.84 -3.57
C LEU A 270 -28.17 -5.08 -2.32
N MET A 271 -26.94 -4.57 -2.33
CA MET A 271 -26.43 -3.76 -1.23
C MET A 271 -27.24 -2.47 -1.11
N GLY A 272 -28.17 -2.41 -0.16
CA GLY A 272 -29.09 -1.28 -0.06
C GLY A 272 -28.56 -0.06 0.70
N ARG A 273 -29.49 0.82 1.05
CA ARG A 273 -29.29 2.09 1.78
C ARG A 273 -28.37 2.00 2.99
N ASN A 274 -28.59 0.99 3.84
CA ASN A 274 -27.77 0.75 5.04
C ASN A 274 -26.28 0.62 4.71
N ASN A 275 -25.96 -0.10 3.64
CA ASN A 275 -24.59 -0.38 3.23
C ASN A 275 -23.93 0.88 2.65
N VAL A 276 -24.66 1.67 1.87
CA VAL A 276 -24.18 2.95 1.33
C VAL A 276 -23.92 3.94 2.46
N LEU A 277 -24.91 4.16 3.35
CA LEU A 277 -24.78 5.07 4.49
C LEU A 277 -23.62 4.69 5.41
N PHE A 278 -23.48 3.40 5.72
CA PHE A 278 -22.37 2.93 6.55
C PHE A 278 -21.02 3.14 5.86
N THR A 279 -20.92 2.91 4.56
CA THR A 279 -19.69 3.12 3.79
C THR A 279 -19.30 4.59 3.71
N LEU A 280 -20.27 5.48 3.47
CA LEU A 280 -20.05 6.92 3.51
C LEU A 280 -19.63 7.39 4.91
N ALA A 281 -20.22 6.84 5.97
CA ALA A 281 -19.83 7.15 7.35
C ALA A 281 -18.37 6.73 7.64
N LEU A 282 -17.94 5.57 7.16
CA LEU A 282 -16.54 5.11 7.28
C LEU A 282 -15.56 6.01 6.49
N ALA A 283 -15.97 6.52 5.34
CA ALA A 283 -15.15 7.47 4.58
C ALA A 283 -15.00 8.80 5.31
N ASN A 284 -16.07 9.33 5.91
CA ASN A 284 -16.00 10.52 6.77
C ASN A 284 -15.08 10.31 7.97
N PHE A 285 -15.26 9.19 8.69
CA PHE A 285 -14.44 8.84 9.85
C PHE A 285 -12.95 8.77 9.50
N SER A 286 -12.58 7.99 8.47
CA SER A 286 -11.18 7.83 8.06
C SER A 286 -10.56 9.10 7.48
N SER A 287 -11.39 10.03 7.01
CA SER A 287 -10.97 11.35 6.49
C SER A 287 -10.82 12.41 7.59
N GLY A 288 -11.08 12.05 8.85
CA GLY A 288 -10.98 12.95 10.00
C GLY A 288 -12.17 13.90 10.18
N VAL A 289 -13.30 13.63 9.53
CA VAL A 289 -14.54 14.41 9.70
C VAL A 289 -15.13 14.09 11.09
N SER A 290 -15.57 15.11 11.83
CA SER A 290 -16.17 14.90 13.14
C SER A 290 -17.48 14.10 13.04
N GLN A 291 -17.85 13.38 14.11
CA GLN A 291 -19.09 12.62 14.10
C GLN A 291 -20.31 13.53 13.86
N GLY A 292 -20.36 14.71 14.47
CA GLY A 292 -21.45 15.67 14.30
C GLY A 292 -21.57 16.18 12.86
N ASP A 293 -20.45 16.50 12.20
CA ASP A 293 -20.47 16.93 10.80
C ASP A 293 -20.92 15.80 9.86
N CYS A 294 -20.49 14.57 10.14
CA CYS A 294 -20.94 13.38 9.42
C CYS A 294 -22.45 13.14 9.59
N GLU A 295 -22.98 13.33 10.80
CA GLU A 295 -24.42 13.25 11.08
C GLU A 295 -25.23 14.25 10.26
N LEU A 296 -24.76 15.49 10.14
CA LEU A 296 -25.39 16.50 9.29
C LEU A 296 -25.41 16.08 7.81
N VAL A 297 -24.24 15.71 7.27
CA VAL A 297 -24.07 15.33 5.86
C VAL A 297 -24.92 14.11 5.50
N LEU A 298 -24.88 13.06 6.33
CA LEU A 298 -25.58 11.82 6.02
C LEU A 298 -27.09 11.88 6.32
N THR A 299 -27.52 12.75 7.22
CA THR A 299 -28.96 13.01 7.42
C THR A 299 -29.55 13.74 6.22
N ASP A 300 -28.84 14.75 5.67
CA ASP A 300 -29.26 15.42 4.44
C ASP A 300 -29.32 14.45 3.26
N PHE A 301 -28.27 13.66 3.06
CA PHE A 301 -28.25 12.62 2.04
C PHE A 301 -29.41 11.63 2.21
N ASN A 302 -29.65 11.12 3.42
CA ASN A 302 -30.77 10.20 3.67
C ASN A 302 -32.12 10.84 3.35
N GLY A 303 -32.30 12.14 3.60
CA GLY A 303 -33.51 12.89 3.26
C GLY A 303 -33.76 13.04 1.74
N ARG A 304 -32.71 12.93 0.92
CA ARG A 304 -32.79 12.98 -0.55
C ARG A 304 -33.06 11.62 -1.21
N LEU A 305 -32.99 10.51 -0.45
CA LEU A 305 -33.29 9.19 -0.97
C LEU A 305 -34.79 9.03 -1.28
N ASP A 306 -35.12 8.31 -2.36
CA ASP A 306 -36.51 7.96 -2.70
C ASP A 306 -37.22 7.26 -1.52
N GLU A 307 -36.48 6.43 -0.80
CA GLU A 307 -36.94 5.75 0.41
C GLU A 307 -35.94 6.01 1.56
N PRO A 308 -36.16 7.02 2.41
CA PRO A 308 -35.25 7.30 3.53
C PRO A 308 -35.29 6.19 4.59
N LEU A 309 -34.17 6.00 5.30
CA LEU A 309 -34.15 5.22 6.55
C LEU A 309 -34.66 6.06 7.72
N ALA A 310 -35.11 5.39 8.79
CA ALA A 310 -35.45 6.08 10.02
C ALA A 310 -34.20 6.75 10.61
N SER A 311 -34.33 7.98 11.12
CA SER A 311 -33.20 8.75 11.65
C SER A 311 -32.43 8.01 12.75
N SER A 312 -33.12 7.22 13.57
CA SER A 312 -32.49 6.39 14.61
C SER A 312 -31.62 5.27 14.04
N GLU A 313 -31.92 4.75 12.85
CA GLU A 313 -31.09 3.77 12.15
C GLU A 313 -29.85 4.43 11.55
N VAL A 314 -30.00 5.62 10.93
CA VAL A 314 -28.88 6.40 10.40
C VAL A 314 -27.86 6.71 11.51
N LEU A 315 -28.33 7.23 12.65
CA LEU A 315 -27.46 7.53 13.80
C LEU A 315 -26.75 6.29 14.36
N LYS A 316 -27.41 5.12 14.36
CA LYS A 316 -26.77 3.85 14.76
C LYS A 316 -25.64 3.45 13.81
N LEU A 317 -25.83 3.62 12.50
CA LEU A 317 -24.80 3.32 11.51
C LEU A 317 -23.60 4.24 11.68
N ILE A 318 -23.83 5.54 11.88
CA ILE A 318 -22.77 6.53 12.09
C ILE A 318 -22.02 6.23 13.39
N THR A 319 -22.74 6.02 14.50
CA THR A 319 -22.13 5.64 15.79
C THR A 319 -21.30 4.36 15.66
N SER A 320 -21.78 3.38 14.87
CA SER A 320 -21.03 2.15 14.60
C SER A 320 -19.74 2.41 13.81
N ALA A 321 -19.78 3.26 12.79
CA ALA A 321 -18.61 3.63 11.99
C ALA A 321 -17.55 4.35 12.86
N TYR A 322 -17.99 5.24 13.76
CA TYR A 322 -17.13 6.01 14.67
C TYR A 322 -16.72 5.24 15.95
N SER A 323 -17.12 3.98 16.09
CA SER A 323 -16.81 3.17 17.29
C SER A 323 -15.31 2.81 17.45
N GLY A 324 -14.46 3.17 16.48
CA GLY A 324 -13.03 2.82 16.44
C GLY A 324 -12.75 1.37 16.05
N LYS A 325 -13.78 0.57 15.76
CA LYS A 325 -13.64 -0.83 15.31
C LYS A 325 -13.26 -0.96 13.83
N TYR A 326 -13.52 0.08 13.05
CA TYR A 326 -13.29 0.11 11.61
C TYR A 326 -12.23 1.16 11.30
N GLU A 327 -11.38 0.90 10.32
CA GLU A 327 -10.31 1.83 9.93
C GLU A 327 -10.76 2.79 8.82
N ALA A 328 -11.38 2.25 7.77
CA ALA A 328 -11.78 2.99 6.57
C ALA A 328 -12.81 2.21 5.74
N ALA A 329 -13.41 2.86 4.74
CA ALA A 329 -14.25 2.19 3.77
C ALA A 329 -13.41 1.30 2.82
N SER A 330 -13.84 0.06 2.61
CA SER A 330 -13.13 -0.91 1.75
C SER A 330 -13.31 -0.57 0.27
N ARG A 331 -12.21 -0.54 -0.49
CA ARG A 331 -12.24 -0.31 -1.95
C ARG A 331 -13.08 -1.32 -2.72
N ASP A 332 -13.04 -2.59 -2.31
CA ASP A 332 -13.85 -3.64 -2.94
C ASP A 332 -15.34 -3.39 -2.70
N TYR A 333 -15.68 -2.99 -1.48
CA TYR A 333 -17.05 -2.68 -1.08
C TYR A 333 -17.59 -1.44 -1.80
N ILE A 334 -16.78 -0.38 -1.86
CA ILE A 334 -17.07 0.84 -2.63
C ILE A 334 -17.32 0.50 -4.10
N THR A 335 -16.44 -0.30 -4.70
CA THR A 335 -16.57 -0.68 -6.12
C THR A 335 -17.88 -1.42 -6.37
N LEU A 336 -18.26 -2.33 -5.47
CA LEU A 336 -19.52 -3.06 -5.57
C LEU A 336 -20.74 -2.14 -5.44
N LEU A 337 -20.74 -1.21 -4.48
CA LEU A 337 -21.79 -0.22 -4.32
C LEU A 337 -21.93 0.71 -5.53
N CYS A 338 -20.83 1.26 -6.04
CA CYS A 338 -20.85 2.13 -7.21
C CYS A 338 -21.32 1.39 -8.47
N ARG A 339 -20.95 0.12 -8.65
CA ARG A 339 -21.46 -0.68 -9.77
C ARG A 339 -22.95 -1.00 -9.65
N ALA A 340 -23.44 -1.18 -8.43
CA ALA A 340 -24.84 -1.46 -8.17
C ALA A 340 -25.75 -0.24 -8.40
N TRP A 341 -25.32 0.95 -7.96
CA TRP A 341 -26.19 2.13 -7.92
C TRP A 341 -25.85 3.24 -8.90
N VAL A 342 -24.57 3.41 -9.25
CA VAL A 342 -24.12 4.49 -10.13
C VAL A 342 -24.04 3.98 -11.56
N ASN A 343 -23.13 3.03 -11.84
CA ASN A 343 -22.96 2.45 -13.16
C ASN A 343 -22.18 1.13 -13.11
N GLN A 344 -22.78 0.06 -13.64
CA GLN A 344 -22.21 -1.29 -13.65
C GLN A 344 -20.84 -1.39 -14.36
N LYS A 345 -20.54 -0.49 -15.31
CA LYS A 345 -19.31 -0.50 -16.11
C LYS A 345 -18.13 0.26 -15.46
N LEU A 346 -18.29 0.78 -14.24
CA LEU A 346 -17.24 1.55 -13.55
C LEU A 346 -15.98 0.71 -13.29
N LYS A 347 -14.83 1.32 -13.59
CA LYS A 347 -13.50 0.76 -13.33
C LYS A 347 -12.91 1.42 -12.09
N ALA A 348 -11.95 0.74 -11.46
CA ALA A 348 -11.24 1.27 -10.29
C ALA A 348 -10.55 2.62 -10.56
N SER A 349 -10.12 2.88 -11.81
CA SER A 349 -9.54 4.17 -12.22
C SER A 349 -10.51 5.35 -12.15
N ASP A 350 -11.81 5.06 -12.27
CA ASP A 350 -12.86 6.08 -12.29
C ASP A 350 -13.30 6.42 -10.86
N LEU A 351 -13.14 5.45 -9.94
CA LEU A 351 -13.55 5.54 -8.54
C LEU A 351 -12.45 6.12 -7.63
N PHE A 352 -11.18 5.78 -7.88
CA PHE A 352 -10.08 6.04 -6.95
C PHE A 352 -8.97 6.86 -7.58
N ILE A 353 -8.49 7.87 -6.85
CA ILE A 353 -7.37 8.69 -7.31
C ILE A 353 -6.06 7.91 -7.14
N LYS A 354 -5.28 7.81 -8.23
CA LYS A 354 -3.97 7.16 -8.21
C LYS A 354 -2.97 8.01 -7.43
N GLN A 355 -2.72 7.62 -6.17
CA GLN A 355 -1.61 8.19 -5.39
C GLN A 355 -0.27 7.74 -6.00
N ARG A 356 0.48 8.69 -6.54
CA ARG A 356 1.84 8.45 -7.04
C ARG A 356 2.83 8.69 -5.90
N TRP A 357 3.74 7.74 -5.70
CA TRP A 357 4.86 7.93 -4.80
C TRP A 357 5.79 9.01 -5.34
N TYR A 358 5.98 10.09 -4.59
CA TYR A 358 6.97 11.10 -4.91
C TYR A 358 8.32 10.73 -4.29
N LYS A 359 9.35 10.59 -5.12
CA LYS A 359 10.71 10.31 -4.67
C LYS A 359 11.40 11.61 -4.27
N PHE A 360 11.51 11.86 -2.97
CA PHE A 360 12.27 13.00 -2.47
C PHE A 360 13.77 12.87 -2.78
N LYS A 361 14.40 13.99 -3.18
CA LYS A 361 15.84 14.07 -3.35
C LYS A 361 16.50 13.98 -1.97
N LYS A 362 17.29 12.93 -1.73
CA LYS A 362 18.08 12.78 -0.48
C LYS A 362 18.98 13.99 -0.26
N LYS A 363 19.17 14.45 0.98
CA LYS A 363 20.17 15.49 1.28
C LYS A 363 21.56 15.00 0.93
N ARG A 364 22.47 15.89 0.54
CA ARG A 364 23.85 15.53 0.12
C ARG A 364 24.59 14.73 1.20
N SER A 365 24.43 15.09 2.48
CA SER A 365 25.02 14.42 3.64
C SER A 365 24.52 12.98 3.86
N GLU A 366 23.29 12.66 3.43
CA GLU A 366 22.68 11.33 3.57
C GLU A 366 22.98 10.42 2.37
N ARG A 367 23.66 10.94 1.34
CA ARG A 367 24.04 10.17 0.16
C ARG A 367 25.39 9.50 0.38
N GLN A 368 25.49 8.24 -0.03
CA GLN A 368 26.78 7.52 -0.06
C GLN A 368 27.74 8.07 -1.13
N LYS A 369 27.20 8.69 -2.20
CA LYS A 369 27.98 9.28 -3.30
C LYS A 369 27.36 10.62 -3.71
N SER A 370 28.14 11.70 -3.70
CA SER A 370 27.72 13.00 -4.25
C SER A 370 27.79 13.00 -5.78
N HIS A 371 27.04 13.90 -6.41
CA HIS A 371 27.01 14.03 -7.86
C HIS A 371 28.28 14.70 -8.41
N LEU A 372 28.57 14.49 -9.69
CA LEU A 372 29.78 15.01 -10.33
C LEU A 372 29.81 16.55 -10.38
N TYR A 373 28.67 17.19 -10.65
CA TYR A 373 28.60 18.65 -10.73
C TYR A 373 28.85 19.30 -9.36
N GLU A 374 28.34 18.70 -8.28
CA GLU A 374 28.58 19.14 -6.90
C GLU A 374 30.08 19.13 -6.59
N TRP A 375 30.78 18.06 -6.97
CA TRP A 375 32.25 18.01 -6.79
C TRP A 375 33.02 18.98 -7.69
N LYS A 376 32.52 19.30 -8.89
CA LYS A 376 33.14 20.30 -9.76
C LYS A 376 33.06 21.69 -9.13
N GLU A 377 31.91 22.03 -8.55
CA GLU A 377 31.71 23.29 -7.83
C GLU A 377 32.67 23.38 -6.64
N ASP A 378 32.78 22.33 -5.82
CA ASP A 378 33.69 22.33 -4.66
C ASP A 378 35.17 22.51 -5.08
N VAL A 379 35.61 21.80 -6.14
CA VAL A 379 37.00 21.93 -6.64
C VAL A 379 37.26 23.32 -7.21
N MET A 380 36.30 23.90 -7.94
CA MET A 380 36.47 25.27 -8.46
C MET A 380 36.49 26.30 -7.32
N ALA A 381 35.62 26.17 -6.32
CA ALA A 381 35.61 27.03 -5.14
C ALA A 381 36.93 26.93 -4.34
N TYR A 382 37.47 25.72 -4.19
CA TYR A 382 38.79 25.52 -3.60
C TYR A 382 39.87 26.27 -4.37
N LEU A 383 39.90 26.17 -5.71
CA LEU A 383 40.90 26.88 -6.53
C LEU A 383 40.75 28.40 -6.51
N GLU A 384 39.53 28.92 -6.33
CA GLU A 384 39.26 30.36 -6.21
C GLU A 384 39.79 30.97 -4.90
N GLY A 385 39.95 30.17 -3.85
CA GLY A 385 40.48 30.64 -2.56
C GLY A 385 41.99 30.96 -2.54
N PHE A 386 42.77 30.53 -3.54
CA PHE A 386 44.24 30.70 -3.55
C PHE A 386 44.74 31.87 -4.42
N TYR A 387 43.86 32.80 -4.77
CA TYR A 387 44.17 33.91 -5.68
C TYR A 387 45.05 35.02 -5.12
N GLU A 388 45.41 34.96 -3.84
CA GLU A 388 46.05 36.09 -3.15
C GLU A 388 47.57 36.17 -3.34
N THR A 389 48.20 35.20 -3.99
CA THR A 389 49.66 35.17 -4.18
C THR A 389 50.04 35.33 -5.66
N GLN A 390 51.15 35.99 -5.92
CA GLN A 390 51.68 36.38 -7.25
C GLN A 390 51.84 35.22 -8.27
N ASP A 391 51.57 33.98 -7.89
CA ASP A 391 51.58 32.81 -8.76
C ASP A 391 50.13 32.28 -8.99
N PRO A 392 49.60 32.29 -10.23
CA PRO A 392 48.26 31.77 -10.54
C PRO A 392 48.15 30.25 -10.39
N PHE A 393 49.26 29.56 -10.11
CA PHE A 393 49.33 28.11 -9.99
C PHE A 393 49.47 27.68 -8.53
N ILE A 394 48.63 26.74 -8.12
CA ILE A 394 48.76 26.05 -6.82
C ILE A 394 49.58 24.80 -7.05
N GLN A 395 50.67 24.65 -6.29
CA GLN A 395 51.45 23.42 -6.24
C GLN A 395 51.13 22.65 -4.96
N THR A 396 50.42 21.54 -5.10
CA THR A 396 49.95 20.72 -3.97
C THR A 396 50.00 19.23 -4.32
N THR A 397 49.36 18.37 -3.54
CA THR A 397 49.20 16.94 -3.84
C THR A 397 47.73 16.59 -4.00
N LYS A 398 47.41 15.54 -4.78
CA LYS A 398 46.04 15.01 -4.84
C LYS A 398 45.52 14.59 -3.46
N LYS A 399 46.41 14.14 -2.57
CA LYS A 399 46.07 13.75 -1.20
C LYS A 399 45.54 14.95 -0.41
N ALA A 400 46.25 16.09 -0.46
CA ALA A 400 45.82 17.31 0.22
C ALA A 400 44.45 17.81 -0.28
N ILE A 401 44.22 17.82 -1.59
CA ILE A 401 42.91 18.20 -2.17
C ILE A 401 41.79 17.26 -1.70
N ARG A 402 42.08 15.96 -1.56
CA ARG A 402 41.10 14.98 -1.07
C ARG A 402 40.76 15.17 0.40
N GLU A 403 41.76 15.49 1.21
CA GLU A 403 41.59 15.70 2.65
C GLU A 403 40.76 16.96 2.91
N GLU A 404 41.06 18.06 2.19
CA GLU A 404 40.33 19.33 2.32
C GLU A 404 38.87 19.23 1.85
N LEU A 405 38.65 18.67 0.65
CA LEU A 405 37.31 18.60 0.06
C LEU A 405 36.51 17.35 0.48
N HIS A 406 37.11 16.50 1.31
CA HIS A 406 36.58 15.17 1.67
C HIS A 406 36.11 14.35 0.46
N ILE A 407 36.80 14.49 -0.69
CA ILE A 407 36.43 13.85 -1.95
C ILE A 407 37.16 12.51 -2.12
N PRO A 408 36.47 11.42 -2.51
CA PRO A 408 37.13 10.16 -2.83
C PRO A 408 38.08 10.26 -4.03
N GLU A 409 39.16 9.48 -4.02
CA GLU A 409 40.22 9.52 -5.04
C GLU A 409 39.71 9.41 -6.49
N ARG A 410 38.93 8.37 -6.76
CA ARG A 410 38.36 8.12 -8.09
C ARG A 410 37.40 9.25 -8.52
N SER A 411 36.73 9.88 -7.57
CA SER A 411 35.84 11.02 -7.83
C SER A 411 36.66 12.26 -8.20
N LEU A 412 37.73 12.55 -7.46
CA LEU A 412 38.62 13.67 -7.77
C LEU A 412 39.25 13.53 -9.16
N ASP A 413 39.74 12.34 -9.52
CA ASP A 413 40.30 12.10 -10.84
C ASP A 413 39.28 12.32 -11.96
N ARG A 414 38.02 11.88 -11.76
CA ARG A 414 36.94 12.11 -12.71
C ARG A 414 36.58 13.59 -12.82
N VAL A 415 36.58 14.32 -11.72
CA VAL A 415 36.32 15.75 -11.67
C VAL A 415 37.41 16.53 -12.41
N LEU A 416 38.68 16.27 -12.11
CA LEU A 416 39.81 16.95 -12.76
C LEU A 416 39.84 16.69 -14.27
N LYS A 417 39.60 15.45 -14.71
CA LYS A 417 39.48 15.13 -16.14
C LYS A 417 38.33 15.89 -16.79
N ALA A 418 37.17 15.93 -16.14
CA ALA A 418 35.99 16.62 -16.67
C ALA A 418 36.20 18.14 -16.72
N LEU A 419 36.76 18.76 -15.68
CA LEU A 419 37.06 20.20 -15.66
C LEU A 419 38.11 20.60 -16.71
N LYS A 420 39.10 19.73 -16.98
CA LYS A 420 40.09 19.96 -18.04
C LYS A 420 39.45 19.84 -19.43
N ALA A 421 38.57 18.85 -19.64
CA ALA A 421 37.81 18.72 -20.89
C ALA A 421 36.88 19.91 -21.14
N GLU A 422 36.28 20.45 -20.08
CA GLU A 422 35.48 21.69 -20.10
C GLU A 422 36.32 22.98 -20.17
N GLN A 423 37.65 22.88 -20.28
CA GLN A 423 38.57 24.03 -20.35
C GLN A 423 38.47 25.00 -19.16
N LYS A 424 38.09 24.52 -17.98
CA LYS A 424 37.96 25.35 -16.76
C LYS A 424 39.24 25.42 -15.95
N ILE A 425 40.12 24.43 -16.08
CA ILE A 425 41.38 24.32 -15.34
C ILE A 425 42.53 23.88 -16.24
N PHE A 426 43.74 24.25 -15.83
CA PHE A 426 44.98 23.63 -16.28
C PHE A 426 45.59 22.84 -15.14
N PHE A 427 46.08 21.63 -15.41
CA PHE A 427 46.87 20.89 -14.43
C PHE A 427 47.94 20.00 -15.06
N THR A 428 49.03 19.81 -14.33
CA THR A 428 50.10 18.86 -14.62
C THR A 428 50.39 18.00 -13.39
N ILE A 429 50.80 16.75 -13.60
CA ILE A 429 51.09 15.80 -12.52
C ILE A 429 52.52 15.30 -12.70
N LYS A 430 53.31 15.34 -11.63
CA LYS A 430 54.65 14.73 -11.56
C LYS A 430 54.61 13.54 -10.61
N ALA A 431 55.09 12.39 -11.03
CA ALA A 431 55.19 11.19 -10.19
C ALA A 431 56.51 11.16 -9.39
N GLY A 432 56.55 10.42 -8.27
CA GLY A 432 57.77 10.18 -7.47
C GLY A 432 57.78 10.83 -6.08
N ARG A 433 58.90 10.68 -5.35
CA ARG A 433 59.08 11.05 -3.92
C ARG A 433 59.00 12.56 -3.64
N SER A 434 59.00 13.39 -4.68
CA SER A 434 58.76 14.85 -4.69
C SER A 434 57.72 15.26 -5.75
N GLY A 435 56.88 14.30 -6.15
CA GLY A 435 55.82 14.49 -7.12
C GLY A 435 54.61 15.24 -6.53
N GLY A 436 53.83 15.88 -7.39
CA GLY A 436 52.69 16.70 -7.00
C GLY A 436 51.80 17.06 -8.18
N ILE A 437 50.72 17.78 -7.88
CA ILE A 437 49.84 18.40 -8.88
C ILE A 437 50.09 19.91 -8.88
N ARG A 438 50.37 20.46 -10.06
CA ARG A 438 50.32 21.91 -10.29
C ARG A 438 49.01 22.20 -11.01
N ILE A 439 48.15 23.00 -10.41
CA ILE A 439 46.79 23.26 -10.90
C ILE A 439 46.44 24.75 -10.82
N ALA A 440 45.74 25.25 -11.83
CA ALA A 440 45.22 26.61 -11.88
C ALA A 440 43.85 26.63 -12.54
N SER A 441 42.97 27.51 -12.07
CA SER A 441 41.76 27.85 -12.82
C SER A 441 42.10 28.78 -13.99
N VAL A 442 41.36 28.70 -15.10
CA VAL A 442 41.58 29.60 -16.25
C VAL A 442 41.37 31.06 -15.84
N LYS A 443 40.38 31.31 -14.98
CA LYS A 443 40.12 32.61 -14.37
C LYS A 443 41.37 33.15 -13.64
N ALA A 444 42.19 32.27 -13.02
CA ALA A 444 43.37 32.67 -12.24
C ALA A 444 44.48 33.13 -13.14
N ILE A 445 44.67 32.39 -14.22
CA ILE A 445 45.64 32.73 -15.24
C ILE A 445 45.26 34.05 -15.90
N ILE A 446 43.99 34.26 -16.27
CA ILE A 446 43.54 35.53 -16.87
C ILE A 446 43.76 36.70 -15.92
N LEU A 447 43.37 36.57 -14.65
CA LEU A 447 43.56 37.65 -13.68
C LEU A 447 45.05 37.96 -13.44
N SER A 448 45.91 36.94 -13.35
CA SER A 448 47.37 37.15 -13.24
C SER A 448 47.97 37.84 -14.47
N LEU A 449 47.51 37.51 -15.69
CA LEU A 449 47.97 38.15 -16.93
C LEU A 449 47.60 39.63 -16.97
N ILE A 450 46.39 39.98 -16.51
CA ILE A 450 45.95 41.38 -16.39
C ILE A 450 46.85 42.13 -15.40
N GLN A 451 47.16 41.52 -14.26
CA GLN A 451 48.01 42.11 -13.23
C GLN A 451 49.44 42.34 -13.74
N VAL A 452 50.08 41.32 -14.34
CA VAL A 452 51.45 41.44 -14.90
C VAL A 452 51.50 42.50 -16.01
N LYS A 453 50.46 42.58 -16.85
CA LYS A 453 50.39 43.61 -17.89
C LYS A 453 50.33 45.01 -17.28
N LYS A 454 49.54 45.19 -16.21
CA LYS A 454 49.43 46.45 -15.48
C LYS A 454 50.77 46.84 -14.85
N GLU A 455 51.41 45.91 -14.13
CA GLU A 455 52.72 46.14 -13.49
C GLU A 455 53.82 46.48 -14.50
N ARG A 456 53.90 45.75 -15.63
CA ARG A 456 54.86 46.08 -16.69
C ARG A 456 54.59 47.43 -17.32
N GLN A 457 53.32 47.77 -17.54
CA GLN A 457 52.94 49.06 -18.09
C GLN A 457 53.32 50.20 -17.12
N GLU A 458 53.07 50.02 -15.82
CA GLU A 458 53.47 50.97 -14.77
C GLU A 458 54.99 51.11 -14.66
N ALA A 459 55.73 50.01 -14.68
CA ALA A 459 57.20 50.01 -14.68
C ALA A 459 57.77 50.69 -15.92
N TYR A 460 57.17 50.47 -17.10
CA TYR A 460 57.57 51.13 -18.33
C TYR A 460 57.33 52.64 -18.27
N PHE A 461 56.16 53.07 -17.78
CA PHE A 461 55.89 54.50 -17.54
C PHE A 461 56.85 55.12 -16.53
N ALA A 462 57.19 54.39 -15.46
CA ALA A 462 58.17 54.84 -14.48
C ALA A 462 59.57 55.01 -15.09
N ASN A 463 59.96 54.11 -15.99
CA ASN A 463 61.24 54.21 -16.69
C ASN A 463 61.29 55.40 -17.66
N ILE A 464 60.21 55.68 -18.41
CA ILE A 464 60.14 56.86 -19.29
C ILE A 464 60.19 58.14 -18.46
N ALA A 465 59.38 58.23 -17.41
CA ALA A 465 59.35 59.40 -16.53
C ALA A 465 60.75 59.66 -15.94
N ARG A 466 61.43 58.61 -15.48
CA ARG A 466 62.80 58.70 -14.97
C ARG A 466 63.83 59.09 -16.04
N PHE A 467 63.69 58.61 -17.27
CA PHE A 467 64.62 58.89 -18.36
C PHE A 467 64.53 60.35 -18.84
N PHE A 468 63.35 60.95 -18.81
CA PHE A 468 63.11 62.34 -19.23
C PHE A 468 63.01 63.34 -18.06
N GLU A 469 63.30 62.91 -16.83
CA GLU A 469 63.20 63.72 -15.59
C GLU A 469 61.80 64.31 -15.32
N ASP A 470 60.76 63.70 -15.88
CA ASP A 470 59.37 64.13 -15.75
C ASP A 470 58.64 63.45 -14.58
N SER A 471 57.52 64.03 -14.16
CA SER A 471 56.64 63.38 -13.17
C SER A 471 55.85 62.20 -13.79
N LEU A 472 55.72 61.11 -13.04
CA LEU A 472 55.04 59.88 -13.48
C LEU A 472 53.57 60.11 -13.92
N ASN A 473 52.88 61.06 -13.30
CA ASN A 473 51.50 61.42 -13.65
C ASN A 473 51.43 62.20 -14.96
N TYR A 474 52.40 63.08 -15.23
CA TYR A 474 52.47 63.81 -16.49
C TYR A 474 52.71 62.84 -17.67
N THR A 475 53.72 61.96 -17.55
CA THR A 475 54.04 60.95 -18.57
C THR A 475 52.88 60.01 -18.87
N LYS A 476 52.12 59.58 -17.85
CA LYS A 476 50.90 58.77 -18.04
C LYS A 476 49.85 59.52 -18.83
N THR A 477 49.53 60.76 -18.45
CA THR A 477 48.49 61.58 -19.09
C THR A 477 48.78 61.83 -20.57
N VAL A 478 50.02 62.18 -20.92
CA VAL A 478 50.43 62.44 -22.30
C VAL A 478 50.32 61.19 -23.17
N ILE A 479 50.84 60.05 -22.70
CA ILE A 479 50.82 58.81 -23.48
C ILE A 479 49.41 58.24 -23.59
N GLU A 480 48.59 58.35 -22.54
CA GLU A 480 47.20 57.90 -22.55
C GLU A 480 46.31 58.75 -23.46
N GLY A 481 46.56 60.07 -23.55
CA GLY A 481 45.89 60.97 -24.50
C GLY A 481 46.08 60.54 -25.95
N VAL A 482 47.32 60.25 -26.36
CA VAL A 482 47.64 59.77 -27.73
C VAL A 482 47.07 58.37 -27.99
N LYS A 483 47.01 57.51 -26.97
CA LYS A 483 46.44 56.15 -27.08
C LYS A 483 44.95 56.17 -27.39
N HIS A 484 44.22 57.18 -26.91
CA HIS A 484 42.80 57.38 -27.20
C HIS A 484 42.57 57.81 -28.66
N GLU A 485 43.41 58.71 -29.19
CA GLU A 485 43.37 59.12 -30.60
C GLU A 485 43.69 57.95 -31.55
N LEU A 486 44.71 57.15 -31.25
CA LEU A 486 45.10 55.99 -32.07
C LEU A 486 44.07 54.84 -32.06
N LYS A 487 43.32 54.66 -30.95
CA LYS A 487 42.22 53.67 -30.90
C LYS A 487 41.07 54.04 -31.84
N HIS A 488 40.74 55.33 -31.94
CA HIS A 488 39.71 55.82 -32.87
C HIS A 488 40.09 55.53 -34.33
N VAL A 489 41.37 55.71 -34.69
CA VAL A 489 41.87 55.41 -36.06
C VAL A 489 41.81 53.91 -36.38
N LYS A 490 42.14 53.03 -35.43
CA LYS A 490 42.11 51.56 -35.64
C LYS A 490 40.69 51.01 -35.82
N GLN A 491 39.71 51.60 -35.12
CA GLN A 491 38.30 51.21 -35.21
C GLN A 491 37.69 51.58 -36.57
N LEU A 492 38.08 52.73 -37.14
CA LEU A 492 37.74 53.13 -38.52
C LEU A 492 38.30 52.15 -39.56
N SER A 493 39.55 51.71 -39.44
CA SER A 493 40.16 50.77 -40.40
C SER A 493 39.57 49.34 -40.39
N LEU A 494 39.01 48.89 -39.25
CA LEU A 494 38.36 47.58 -39.15
C LEU A 494 36.98 47.57 -39.82
N PHE A 495 36.27 48.70 -39.81
CA PHE A 495 35.02 48.87 -40.53
C PHE A 495 35.22 48.94 -42.05
N GLU A 496 36.38 49.37 -42.53
CA GLU A 496 36.71 49.42 -43.96
C GLU A 496 37.11 48.05 -44.55
N GLN A 497 37.55 47.09 -43.72
CA GLN A 497 37.90 45.73 -44.17
C GLN A 497 36.72 44.76 -44.24
N ASP A 498 35.56 45.08 -43.65
CA ASP A 498 34.36 44.23 -43.65
C ASP A 498 33.36 44.60 -44.77
N ILE A 499 33.76 45.51 -45.68
CA ILE A 499 32.99 45.92 -46.86
C ILE A 499 33.83 45.67 -48.13
N GLY A 500 34.29 44.43 -48.30
CA GLY A 500 35.01 43.95 -49.49
C GLY A 500 34.62 42.53 -49.84
#